data_AF-A0A957QXU7-F1
#
_entry.id   AF-A0A957QXU7-F1
#
_cell.length_a   1.000
_cell.length_b   1.000
_cell.length_c   1.000
_cell.angle_alpha   90.00
_cell.angle_beta   90.00
_cell.angle_gamma   90.00
#
_symmetry.space_group_name_H-M   'P 1'
#
loop_
_entity.id
_entity.type
_entity.pdbx_description
1 polymer ?
#
loop_
_entity_poly.entity_id
_entity_poly.type
_entity_poly.pdbx_seq_one_letter_code
_entity_poly.pdbx_strand_id
1 'polypeptide(L)'
;MAENNAISWGQTVRLLISRRWWWVTLVVLGGCALLVRLGIWQLDRLAWRRGLNAEITAQMAAPPLILTPGTASTELDAIAYRQVTATGHYDLEGQFVLL
;
A
#
# COMPACT_ATOMS: atom_id res chain seq x y z
N MET A 1 36.76 44.99 8.95
CA MET A 1 36.34 44.23 7.76
C MET A 1 35.43 43.08 8.17
N ALA A 2 34.14 43.36 8.36
CA ALA A 2 33.09 42.35 8.45
C ALA A 2 31.79 43.09 8.11
N GLU A 3 31.52 43.20 6.81
CA GLU A 3 30.25 43.70 6.31
C GLU A 3 29.17 42.71 6.78
N ASN A 4 28.32 43.17 7.67
CA ASN A 4 27.20 42.40 8.18
C ASN A 4 26.21 42.22 7.02
N ASN A 5 26.35 41.10 6.32
CA ASN A 5 25.43 40.59 5.32
C ASN A 5 24.13 40.15 6.02
N ALA A 6 23.50 41.08 6.73
CA ALA A 6 22.22 40.87 7.38
C ALA A 6 21.19 40.74 6.26
N ILE A 7 20.88 39.48 5.93
CA ILE A 7 19.74 39.13 5.09
C ILE A 7 18.55 39.88 5.66
N SER A 8 18.12 40.92 4.95
CA SER A 8 16.99 41.75 5.36
C SER A 8 15.72 40.93 5.14
N TRP A 9 15.34 40.12 6.13
CA TRP A 9 14.19 39.21 6.09
C TRP A 9 12.91 39.91 5.63
N GLY A 10 12.73 41.18 5.99
CA GLY A 10 11.59 41.99 5.56
C GLY A 10 11.59 42.27 4.04
N GLN A 11 12.75 42.45 3.41
CA GLN A 11 12.84 42.61 1.95
C GLN A 11 12.60 41.28 1.22
N THR A 12 13.12 40.17 1.74
CA THR A 12 12.92 38.84 1.13
C THR A 12 11.44 38.43 1.14
N VAL A 13 10.74 38.59 2.26
CA VAL A 13 9.29 38.29 2.35
C VAL A 13 8.49 39.18 1.39
N ARG A 14 8.85 40.46 1.28
CA ARG A 14 8.19 41.40 0.39
C ARG A 14 8.46 41.13 -1.10
N LEU A 15 9.62 40.58 -1.44
CA LEU A 15 9.94 40.12 -2.80
C LEU A 15 9.14 38.87 -3.16
N LEU A 16 9.04 37.90 -2.25
CA LEU A 16 8.23 36.68 -2.42
C LEU A 16 6.73 37.01 -2.61
N ILE A 17 6.22 38.03 -1.91
CA ILE A 17 4.80 38.44 -1.97
C ILE A 17 4.56 39.56 -3.01
N SER A 18 5.59 39.99 -3.75
CA SER A 18 5.43 41.00 -4.80
C SER A 18 4.46 40.51 -5.90
N ARG A 19 3.76 41.45 -6.56
CA ARG A 19 2.74 41.18 -7.61
C ARG A 19 3.21 40.17 -8.68
N ARG A 20 4.52 40.12 -8.95
CA ARG A 20 5.13 39.25 -9.96
C ARG A 20 5.44 37.83 -9.45
N TRP A 21 5.71 37.65 -8.16
CA TRP A 21 6.21 36.38 -7.60
C TRP A 21 5.17 35.58 -6.80
N TRP A 22 4.06 36.21 -6.42
CA TRP A 22 3.00 35.55 -5.63
C TRP A 22 2.50 34.22 -6.25
N TRP A 23 2.34 34.15 -7.57
CA TRP A 23 1.94 32.91 -8.25
C TRP A 23 2.98 31.79 -8.09
N VAL A 24 4.28 32.10 -8.15
CA VAL A 24 5.35 31.11 -7.93
C VAL A 24 5.29 30.60 -6.50
N THR A 25 5.11 31.48 -5.52
CA THR A 25 4.94 31.09 -4.11
C THR A 25 3.72 30.20 -3.92
N LEU A 26 2.58 30.51 -4.56
CA LEU A 26 1.40 29.64 -4.52
C LEU A 26 1.66 28.25 -5.12
N VAL A 27 2.35 28.18 -6.26
CA VAL A 27 2.70 26.90 -6.88
C VAL A 27 3.61 26.08 -5.96
N VAL A 28 4.61 26.70 -5.34
CA VAL A 28 5.49 26.01 -4.37
C VAL A 28 4.69 25.50 -3.18
N LEU A 29 3.81 26.31 -2.59
CA LEU A 29 2.96 25.88 -1.48
C LEU A 29 2.02 24.74 -1.90
N GLY A 30 1.43 24.82 -3.09
CA GLY A 30 0.62 23.75 -3.66
C GLY A 30 1.41 22.46 -3.87
N GLY A 31 2.64 22.56 -4.38
CA GLY A 31 3.57 21.44 -4.53
C GLY A 31 3.94 20.81 -3.18
N CYS A 32 4.26 21.62 -2.18
CA CYS A 32 4.52 21.15 -0.82
C CYS A 32 3.29 20.42 -0.24
N ALA A 33 2.09 20.98 -0.38
CA ALA A 33 0.86 20.35 0.10
C ALA A 33 0.59 19.01 -0.61
N LEU A 34 0.83 18.94 -1.92
CA LEU A 34 0.72 17.70 -2.69
C LEU A 34 1.71 16.64 -2.20
N LEU A 35 2.99 17.01 -2.00
CA LEU A 35 4.01 16.09 -1.51
C LEU A 35 3.68 15.55 -0.11
N VAL A 36 3.19 16.41 0.79
CA VAL A 36 2.74 15.97 2.13
C VAL A 36 1.58 14.98 2.00
N ARG A 37 0.58 15.28 1.17
CA ARG A 37 -0.56 14.39 0.94
C ARG A 37 -0.14 13.06 0.31
N LEU A 38 0.83 13.07 -0.60
CA LEU A 38 1.42 11.86 -1.15
C LEU A 38 2.18 11.05 -0.09
N GLY A 39 2.93 11.72 0.79
CA GLY A 39 3.61 11.05 1.91
C GLY A 39 2.64 10.35 2.86
N ILE A 40 1.53 11.01 3.21
CA ILE A 40 0.45 10.40 4.00
C ILE A 40 -0.14 9.20 3.28
N TRP A 41 -0.44 9.34 1.98
CA TRP A 41 -0.97 8.24 1.18
C TRP A 41 0.00 7.05 1.11
N GLN A 42 1.31 7.30 1.01
CA GLN A 42 2.31 6.22 1.04
C GLN A 42 2.29 5.45 2.37
N LEU A 43 2.15 6.15 3.50
CA LEU A 43 2.06 5.50 4.83
C LEU A 43 0.77 4.70 4.98
N ASP A 44 -0.36 5.25 4.55
CA ASP A 44 -1.65 4.55 4.55
C ASP A 44 -1.61 3.29 3.65
N ARG A 45 -1.07 3.43 2.44
CA ARG A 45 -0.88 2.32 1.51
C ARG A 45 0.04 1.24 2.07
N LEU A 46 1.08 1.63 2.80
CA LEU A 46 1.98 0.71 3.49
C LEU A 46 1.25 -0.04 4.62
N ALA A 47 0.44 0.65 5.41
CA ALA A 47 -0.36 0.05 6.47
C ALA A 47 -1.36 -0.97 5.90
N TRP A 48 -2.08 -0.61 4.83
CA TRP A 48 -2.98 -1.53 4.13
C TRP A 48 -2.25 -2.79 3.63
N ARG A 49 -1.10 -2.62 2.97
CA ARG A 49 -0.30 -3.77 2.51
C ARG A 49 0.19 -4.65 3.65
N ARG A 50 0.62 -4.06 4.76
CA ARG A 50 1.06 -4.82 5.94
C ARG A 50 -0.09 -5.61 6.55
N GLY A 51 -1.28 -5.03 6.64
CA GLY A 51 -2.48 -5.73 7.13
C GLY A 51 -2.81 -6.96 6.29
N LEU A 52 -2.84 -6.81 4.97
CA LEU A 52 -3.07 -7.93 4.05
C LEU A 52 -1.98 -9.00 4.16
N ASN A 53 -0.71 -8.61 4.20
CA ASN A 53 0.38 -9.57 4.32
C ASN A 53 0.33 -10.32 5.66
N ALA A 54 -0.06 -9.64 6.75
CA ALA A 54 -0.20 -10.27 8.05
C ALA A 54 -1.30 -11.33 8.04
N GLU A 55 -2.46 -11.03 7.44
CA GLU A 55 -3.55 -11.98 7.28
C GLU A 55 -3.11 -13.20 6.45
N ILE A 56 -2.52 -12.98 5.27
CA ILE A 56 -2.03 -14.05 4.41
C ILE A 56 -1.00 -14.91 5.13
N THR A 57 -0.04 -14.29 5.83
CA THR A 57 1.01 -15.01 6.56
C THR A 57 0.41 -15.85 7.69
N ALA A 58 -0.58 -15.32 8.42
CA ALA A 58 -1.27 -16.05 9.47
C ALA A 58 -2.00 -17.28 8.92
N GLN A 59 -2.70 -17.14 7.80
CA GLN A 59 -3.41 -18.23 7.15
C GLN A 59 -2.47 -19.30 6.58
N MET A 60 -1.36 -18.87 5.98
CA MET A 60 -0.33 -19.80 5.49
C MET A 60 0.38 -20.56 6.61
N ALA A 61 0.55 -19.95 7.78
CA ALA A 61 1.16 -20.57 8.95
C ALA A 61 0.18 -21.44 9.76
N ALA A 62 -1.12 -21.33 9.51
CA ALA A 62 -2.13 -22.13 10.20
C ALA A 62 -2.02 -23.62 9.82
N PRO A 63 -2.40 -24.54 10.73
CA PRO A 63 -2.41 -25.97 10.42
C PRO A 63 -3.21 -26.27 9.15
N PRO A 64 -2.71 -27.16 8.26
CA PRO A 64 -3.40 -27.51 7.03
C PRO A 64 -4.82 -28.00 7.29
N LEU A 65 -5.77 -27.47 6.53
CA LEU A 65 -7.17 -27.89 6.63
C LEU A 65 -7.41 -29.13 5.77
N ILE A 66 -8.01 -30.17 6.35
CA ILE A 66 -8.40 -31.36 5.60
C ILE A 66 -9.72 -31.06 4.89
N LEU A 67 -9.70 -31.05 3.56
CA LEU A 67 -10.88 -30.90 2.72
C LEU A 67 -11.55 -32.25 2.55
N THR A 68 -12.75 -32.37 3.12
CA THR A 68 -13.62 -33.54 3.02
C THR A 68 -14.86 -33.16 2.19
N PRO A 69 -15.47 -34.08 1.40
CA PRO A 69 -16.71 -33.78 0.71
C PRO A 69 -17.76 -33.17 1.65
N GLY A 70 -18.26 -31.97 1.33
CA GLY A 70 -19.22 -31.24 2.16
C GLY A 70 -18.64 -30.12 3.06
N THR A 71 -17.32 -29.89 3.08
CA THR A 71 -16.70 -28.76 3.82
C THR A 71 -16.99 -27.37 3.22
N ALA A 72 -17.72 -27.30 2.10
CA ALA A 72 -18.03 -26.09 1.34
C ALA A 72 -18.94 -25.08 2.08
N SER A 73 -19.29 -25.31 3.35
CA SER A 73 -20.07 -24.38 4.18
C SER A 73 -19.22 -23.39 4.99
N THR A 74 -17.88 -23.48 4.92
CA THR A 74 -17.00 -22.55 5.64
C THR A 74 -16.90 -21.24 4.85
N GLU A 75 -16.93 -20.08 5.53
CA GLU A 75 -16.65 -18.78 4.91
C GLU A 75 -15.33 -18.85 4.14
N LEU A 76 -15.39 -18.89 2.80
CA LEU A 76 -14.20 -19.08 1.95
C LEU A 76 -13.14 -17.99 2.19
N ASP A 77 -13.58 -16.78 2.49
CA ASP A 77 -12.70 -15.65 2.81
C ASP A 77 -11.89 -15.91 4.08
N ALA A 78 -12.45 -16.64 5.06
CA ALA A 78 -11.79 -16.97 6.32
C ALA A 78 -10.75 -18.09 6.20
N ILE A 79 -10.72 -18.81 5.07
CA ILE A 79 -9.72 -19.85 4.78
C ILE A 79 -8.86 -19.51 3.55
N ALA A 80 -9.01 -18.30 3.01
CA ALA A 80 -8.21 -17.83 1.89
C ALA A 80 -6.72 -17.94 2.24
N TYR A 81 -5.92 -18.42 1.28
CA TYR A 81 -4.47 -18.62 1.42
C TYR A 81 -4.02 -19.67 2.46
N ARG A 82 -4.95 -20.42 3.05
CA ARG A 82 -4.62 -21.52 3.97
C ARG A 82 -4.19 -22.77 3.22
N GLN A 83 -3.24 -23.50 3.77
CA GLN A 83 -2.85 -24.81 3.24
C GLN A 83 -3.99 -25.82 3.40
N VAL A 84 -4.20 -26.66 2.39
CA VAL A 84 -5.26 -27.67 2.38
C VAL A 84 -4.74 -29.04 1.94
N THR A 85 -5.23 -30.09 2.58
CA THR A 85 -5.00 -31.48 2.20
C THR A 85 -6.32 -32.07 1.74
N ALA A 86 -6.39 -32.57 0.50
CA ALA A 86 -7.57 -33.25 -0.03
C ALA A 86 -7.23 -34.72 -0.32
N THR A 87 -8.16 -35.61 -0.05
CA THR A 87 -8.09 -37.02 -0.45
C THR A 87 -9.21 -37.34 -1.43
N GLY A 88 -8.91 -38.19 -2.41
CA GLY A 88 -9.83 -38.54 -3.48
C GLY A 88 -9.41 -39.82 -4.20
N HIS A 89 -10.24 -40.25 -5.15
CA HIS A 89 -9.96 -41.40 -6.00
C HIS A 89 -9.76 -40.93 -7.44
N TYR A 90 -8.87 -41.60 -8.18
CA TYR A 90 -8.67 -41.32 -9.59
C TYR A 90 -9.87 -41.85 -10.40
N ASP A 91 -10.46 -40.99 -11.22
CA ASP A 91 -11.41 -41.40 -12.24
C ASP A 91 -10.65 -41.78 -13.52
N LEU A 92 -10.78 -43.06 -13.90
CA LEU A 92 -10.10 -43.64 -15.06
C LEU A 92 -10.96 -43.58 -16.33
N GLU A 93 -12.25 -43.21 -16.24
CA GLU A 93 -13.15 -43.19 -17.38
C GLU A 93 -12.94 -41.98 -18.31
N GLY A 94 -12.28 -40.92 -17.83
CA GLY A 94 -12.07 -39.65 -18.56
C GLY A 94 -10.61 -39.21 -18.72
N GLN A 95 -9.62 -40.10 -18.63
CA GLN A 95 -8.20 -39.72 -18.72
C GLN A 95 -7.76 -39.38 -20.15
N PHE A 96 -7.15 -38.20 -20.34
CA PHE A 96 -6.51 -37.79 -21.60
C PHE A 96 -5.01 -37.55 -21.37
N VAL A 97 -4.15 -38.01 -22.28
CA VAL A 97 -2.70 -37.77 -22.23
C VAL A 97 -2.38 -36.49 -23.00
N LEU A 98 -1.81 -35.49 -22.32
CA LEU A 98 -1.26 -34.29 -22.95
C LEU A 98 0.20 -34.57 -23.36
N LEU A 99 0.46 -34.56 -24.67
CA LEU A 99 1.79 -34.59 -25.29
C LEU A 99 2.27 -33.18 -25.62
#